data_AF-A0A2I0W5B6-F1
#
_entry.id   AF-A0A2I0W5B6-F1
#
_cell.length_a   1.000
_cell.length_b   1.000
_cell.length_c   1.000
_cell.angle_alpha   90.00
_cell.angle_beta   90.00
_cell.angle_gamma   90.00
#
_symmetry.space_group_name_H-M   'P 1'
#
loop_
_entity.id
_entity.type
_entity.pdbx_description
1 polymer ?
#
loop_
_entity_poly.entity_id
_entity_poly.type
_entity_poly.pdbx_seq_one_letter_code
_entity_poly.pdbx_strand_id
1 'polypeptide(L)'
;MKNISDSYFSIIVDESRDVFTKEQLAIVMRYVGKFGQVIERFIDITHIASAHTITLKITVENILLKHSLSIQRIHDHIMMGHLIYEENLKL
;
A
#
# COMPACT_ATOMS: atom_id res chain seq x y z
N MET A 1 14.36 3.55 3.87
CA MET A 1 13.95 3.99 2.52
C MET A 1 14.54 5.35 2.12
N LYS A 2 15.87 5.54 2.23
CA LYS A 2 16.55 6.85 2.10
C LYS A 2 16.50 7.53 0.71
N ASN A 3 15.90 6.92 -0.31
CA ASN A 3 15.86 7.44 -1.68
C ASN A 3 14.44 7.76 -2.20
N ILE A 4 13.41 7.61 -1.36
CA ILE A 4 12.01 7.84 -1.73
C ILE A 4 11.50 9.16 -1.17
N SER A 5 12.22 9.78 -0.24
CA SER A 5 11.66 10.86 0.59
C SER A 5 11.23 12.08 -0.21
N ASP A 6 11.61 12.23 -1.48
CA ASP A 6 11.20 13.35 -2.33
C ASP A 6 10.24 12.99 -3.48
N SER A 7 10.00 11.70 -3.77
CA SER A 7 9.15 11.28 -4.89
C SER A 7 7.73 10.95 -4.42
N TYR A 8 6.74 11.25 -5.26
CA TYR A 8 5.40 10.70 -5.12
C TYR A 8 5.42 9.19 -5.31
N PHE A 9 4.50 8.50 -4.64
CA PHE A 9 4.35 7.05 -4.76
C PHE A 9 2.87 6.64 -4.74
N SER A 10 2.61 5.43 -5.20
CA SER A 10 1.34 4.74 -5.09
C SER A 10 1.51 3.51 -4.20
N ILE A 11 0.44 3.11 -3.52
CA ILE A 11 0.38 1.87 -2.76
C ILE A 11 -0.54 0.92 -3.50
N ILE A 12 -0.07 -0.31 -3.67
CA ILE A 12 -0.85 -1.41 -4.21
C ILE A 12 -1.05 -2.36 -3.04
N VAL A 13 -2.30 -2.68 -2.77
CA VAL A 13 -2.69 -3.65 -1.76
C VAL A 13 -3.28 -4.82 -2.51
N ASP A 14 -3.00 -6.05 -2.10
CA ASP A 14 -3.60 -7.22 -2.70
C ASP A 14 -4.12 -8.15 -1.63
N GLU A 15 -5.35 -8.60 -1.82
CA GLU A 15 -6.01 -9.55 -0.92
C GLU A 15 -5.55 -10.96 -1.25
N SER A 16 -5.01 -11.66 -0.25
CA SER A 16 -4.60 -13.05 -0.39
C SER A 16 -4.89 -13.81 0.90
N ARG A 17 -4.65 -15.13 0.88
CA ARG A 17 -4.77 -15.97 2.06
C ARG A 17 -3.47 -16.71 2.33
N ASP A 18 -3.16 -16.90 3.61
CA ASP A 18 -2.02 -17.71 4.03
C ASP A 18 -2.28 -19.22 3.88
N VAL A 19 -1.28 -20.04 4.22
CA VAL A 19 -1.38 -21.51 4.19
C VAL A 19 -2.42 -22.08 5.17
N PHE A 20 -2.89 -21.27 6.12
CA PHE A 20 -3.95 -21.60 7.08
C PHE A 20 -5.31 -21.01 6.67
N THR A 21 -5.44 -20.52 5.43
CA THR A 21 -6.65 -19.88 4.87
C THR A 21 -7.09 -18.60 5.57
N LYS A 22 -6.19 -17.95 6.31
CA LYS A 22 -6.46 -16.65 6.95
C LYS A 22 -6.24 -15.53 5.95
N GLU A 23 -7.14 -14.55 5.97
CA GLU A 23 -7.05 -13.35 5.14
C GLU A 23 -5.81 -12.53 5.50
N GLN A 24 -5.11 -12.06 4.47
CA GLN A 24 -3.94 -11.21 4.59
C GLN A 24 -3.85 -10.23 3.41
N LEU A 25 -3.12 -9.15 3.62
CA LEU A 25 -2.87 -8.14 2.61
C LEU A 25 -1.40 -8.10 2.25
N ALA A 26 -1.09 -8.32 0.98
CA ALA A 26 0.24 -8.04 0.45
C ALA A 26 0.30 -6.57 0.04
N ILE A 27 1.35 -5.86 0.46
CA ILE A 27 1.45 -4.41 0.29
C ILE A 27 2.73 -4.08 -0.46
N VAL A 28 2.55 -3.43 -1.60
CA VAL A 28 3.61 -3.06 -2.53
C VAL A 28 3.55 -1.56 -2.75
N MET A 29 4.71 -0.92 -2.73
CA MET A 29 4.84 0.49 -3.05
C MET A 29 5.42 0.63 -4.46
N ARG A 30 4.78 1.47 -5.27
CA ARG A 30 5.20 1.80 -6.64
C ARG A 30 5.62 3.26 -6.71
N TYR A 31 6.80 3.56 -7.24
CA TYR A 31 7.31 4.92 -7.40
C TYR A 31 8.24 5.04 -8.60
N VAL A 32 8.47 6.27 -9.07
CA VAL A 32 9.42 6.52 -10.18
C VAL A 32 10.82 6.77 -9.60
N GLY A 33 11.79 5.98 -10.05
CA GLY A 33 13.19 6.09 -9.68
C GLY A 33 13.90 7.27 -10.34
N LYS A 34 15.14 7.52 -9.92
CA LYS A 34 15.96 8.65 -10.39
C LYS A 34 16.24 8.66 -11.90
N PHE A 35 16.10 7.53 -12.57
CA PHE A 35 16.31 7.38 -14.01
C PHE A 35 14.98 7.27 -14.78
N GLY A 36 13.85 7.66 -14.17
CA GLY A 36 12.53 7.57 -14.80
C GLY A 36 11.94 6.16 -14.84
N GLN A 37 12.61 5.17 -14.24
CA GLN A 37 12.10 3.79 -14.20
C GLN A 37 11.03 3.62 -13.13
N VAL A 38 9.99 2.84 -13.42
CA VAL A 38 9.01 2.43 -12.41
C VAL A 38 9.65 1.38 -11.50
N ILE A 39 9.63 1.64 -10.19
CA ILE A 39 10.15 0.74 -9.17
C ILE A 39 8.99 0.29 -8.30
N GLU A 40 8.83 -1.03 -8.20
CA GLU A 40 7.91 -1.68 -7.26
C GLU A 40 8.72 -2.31 -6.14
N ARG A 41 8.29 -2.08 -4.89
CA ARG A 41 8.94 -2.63 -3.71
C ARG A 41 7.90 -3.23 -2.79
N PHE A 42 8.04 -4.53 -2.54
CA PHE A 42 7.32 -5.21 -1.48
C PHE A 42 7.65 -4.57 -0.12
N ILE A 43 6.60 -4.24 0.64
CA ILE A 43 6.72 -3.58 1.94
C ILE A 43 6.44 -4.59 3.05
N ASP A 44 5.27 -5.23 3.01
CA ASP A 44 4.82 -6.11 4.08
C ASP A 44 3.69 -7.04 3.63
N ILE A 45 3.47 -8.10 4.43
CA ILE A 45 2.24 -8.89 4.43
C ILE A 45 1.62 -8.77 5.81
N THR A 46 0.38 -8.30 5.89
CA THR A 46 -0.33 -8.12 7.17
C THR A 46 -1.58 -8.97 7.21
N HIS A 47 -1.71 -9.78 8.27
CA HIS A 47 -2.94 -10.51 8.53
C HIS A 47 -4.06 -9.56 8.90
N ILE A 48 -5.23 -9.78 8.31
CA ILE A 48 -6.43 -8.98 8.58
C ILE A 48 -7.56 -9.90 9.01
N ALA A 49 -8.40 -9.42 9.94
CA ALA A 49 -9.58 -10.16 10.37
C ALA A 49 -10.65 -10.19 9.27
N SER A 50 -10.77 -9.10 8.49
CA SER A 50 -11.65 -9.01 7.32
C SER A 50 -11.22 -7.85 6.40
N ALA A 51 -11.44 -8.04 5.09
CA ALA A 51 -11.13 -7.07 4.04
C ALA A 51 -12.23 -5.99 3.91
N HIS A 52 -12.42 -5.20 4.97
CA HIS A 52 -13.28 -4.02 4.94
C HIS A 52 -12.45 -2.76 4.70
N THR A 53 -13.02 -1.77 4.00
CA THR A 53 -12.36 -0.50 3.68
C THR A 53 -11.72 0.18 4.90
N ILE A 54 -12.35 0.09 6.07
CA ILE A 54 -11.80 0.62 7.33
C ILE A 54 -10.52 -0.12 7.75
N THR A 55 -10.51 -1.46 7.68
CA THR A 55 -9.34 -2.28 7.99
C THR A 55 -8.19 -1.99 7.03
N LEU A 56 -8.49 -1.78 5.74
CA LEU A 56 -7.50 -1.41 4.73
C LEU A 56 -6.85 -0.07 5.04
N LYS A 57 -7.67 0.95 5.35
CA LYS A 57 -7.19 2.29 5.73
C LYS A 57 -6.20 2.22 6.89
N ILE A 58 -6.61 1.61 8.00
CA ILE A 58 -5.80 1.49 9.21
C ILE A 58 -4.50 0.72 8.93
N THR A 59 -4.57 -0.35 8.15
CA THR A 59 -3.38 -1.15 7.78
C THR A 59 -2.38 -0.31 6.99
N VAL A 60 -2.86 0.45 6.00
CA VAL A 60 -2.02 1.32 5.17
C VAL A 60 -1.38 2.43 6.02
N GLU A 61 -2.14 3.11 6.88
CA GLU A 61 -1.62 4.14 7.79
C GLU A 61 -0.54 3.59 8.72
N ASN A 62 -0.77 2.43 9.33
CA ASN A 62 0.20 1.77 10.20
C ASN A 62 1.51 1.43 9.48
N ILE A 63 1.43 0.98 8.23
CA ILE A 63 2.60 0.65 7.42
C ILE A 63 3.36 1.91 7.02
N LEU A 64 2.66 2.97 6.63
CA LEU A 64 3.28 4.25 6.34
C LEU A 64 4.04 4.79 7.55
N LEU A 65 3.42 4.74 8.74
CA LEU A 65 4.05 5.12 10.00
C LEU A 65 5.28 4.25 10.31
N LYS A 66 5.16 2.92 10.22
CA LYS A 66 6.24 1.95 10.43
C LYS A 66 7.45 2.22 9.53
N HIS A 67 7.20 2.69 8.30
CA HIS A 67 8.22 2.96 7.30
C HIS A 67 8.63 4.44 7.20
N SER A 68 8.09 5.30 8.09
CA SER A 68 8.31 6.76 8.08
C SER A 68 8.00 7.40 6.72
N LEU A 69 6.97 6.91 6.04
CA LEU A 69 6.45 7.44 4.79
C LEU A 69 5.32 8.43 5.08
N SER A 70 5.29 9.54 4.35
CA SER A 70 4.23 10.55 4.50
C SER A 70 3.02 10.19 3.63
N ILE A 71 1.83 10.20 4.23
CA ILE A 71 0.54 10.06 3.54
C ILE A 71 0.36 11.14 2.46
N GLN A 72 0.85 12.36 2.70
CA GLN A 72 0.72 13.50 1.76
C GLN A 72 1.43 13.27 0.41
N ARG A 73 2.26 12.23 0.30
CA ARG A 73 3.02 11.88 -0.89
C ARG A 73 2.39 10.74 -1.71
N ILE A 74 1.20 10.29 -1.31
CA ILE A 74 0.41 9.33 -2.07
C ILE A 74 -0.32 10.06 -3.20
N HIS A 75 -0.08 9.65 -4.45
CA HIS A 75 -0.65 10.28 -5.64
C HIS A 75 -1.97 9.60 -6.05
N ASP A 76 -2.93 9.57 -5.13
CA ASP A 76 -4.36 9.36 -5.41
C ASP A 76 -4.96 7.94 -5.38
N HIS A 77 -4.21 6.82 -5.43
CA HIS A 77 -4.88 5.51 -5.47
C HIS A 77 -4.19 4.40 -4.67
N ILE A 78 -4.98 3.74 -3.81
CA ILE A 78 -4.71 2.38 -3.32
C ILE A 78 -5.37 1.42 -4.30
N MET A 79 -4.56 0.69 -5.07
CA MET A 79 -5.08 -0.31 -6.00
C MET A 79 -5.23 -1.64 -5.28
N MET A 80 -6.45 -2.20 -5.29
CA MET A 80 -6.67 -3.62 -4.99
C MET A 80 -6.60 -4.42 -6.29
N GLY A 81 -5.98 -5.60 -6.26
CA GLY A 81 -5.55 -6.39 -7.43
C GLY A 81 -6.55 -6.59 -8.58
N HIS A 82 -7.84 -6.33 -8.39
CA HIS A 82 -8.86 -6.40 -9.46
C HIS A 82 -9.85 -5.23 -9.54
N LEU A 83 -9.81 -4.23 -8.65
CA LEU A 83 -10.74 -3.10 -8.66
C LEU A 83 -10.00 -1.82 -8.28
N ILE A 84 -10.09 -0.79 -9.12
CA ILE A 84 -9.73 0.57 -8.74
C ILE A 84 -10.81 1.01 -7.75
N TYR A 85 -10.47 1.06 -6.46
CA TYR A 85 -11.34 1.71 -5.49
C TYR A 85 -11.18 3.23 -5.65
N GLU A 86 -12.13 3.84 -6.37
CA GLU A 86 -12.35 5.29 -6.39
C GLU A 86 -13.24 5.77 -5.21
N GLU A 87 -13.55 4.90 -4.24
CA GLU A 87 -14.13 5.40 -3.00
C GLU A 87 -13.04 6.00 -2.13
N ASN A 88 -12.74 7.28 -2.40
CA ASN A 88 -12.27 8.28 -1.44
C ASN A 88 -11.64 7.67 -0.17
N LEU A 89 -10.54 6.95 -0.29
CA LEU A 89 -9.58 6.84 0.80
C LEU A 89 -8.92 8.20 0.88
N LYS A 90 -9.68 9.19 1.38
CA LYS A 90 -9.12 10.35 2.05
C LYS A 90 -8.41 9.77 3.27
N LEU A 91 -7.15 9.36 3.07
CA LEU A 91 -6.22 9.14 4.16
C LEU A 91 -6.15 10.45 4.95
#